data_AF-A0A7Z7HRD6-F1
#
_entry.id   AF-A0A7Z7HRD6-F1
#
_cell.length_a   1.000
_cell.length_b   1.000
_cell.length_c   1.000
_cell.angle_alpha   90.00
_cell.angle_beta   90.00
_cell.angle_gamma   90.00
#
_symmetry.space_group_name_H-M   'P 1'
#
loop_
_entity.id
_entity.type
_entity.pdbx_description
1 polymer ?
#
loop_
_entity_poly.entity_id
_entity_poly.type
_entity_poly.pdbx_seq_one_letter_code
_entity_poly.pdbx_strand_id
1 'polypeptide(L)'
;MANQISFKPRLVIALIALSGAANGALAQTVTADEVIVQQGSGSDVTLIDPNAITIVDDTNGTTTSIDQSGYSVQGTSGSASVGSNGNITASGNVSSATLNVGPATPALGSTVLQVGTTAGKTTLGVQNVAGTVNGVTSTASNTTLRGGSFGQTTLKLDDTGVSFAAFGVAPVRVHGVADGVAPTDAVNKRQLDALSDQVGQFDGRIGNLESRVDKMDKRMSAGIASTMAAVNIPQVDSDKTFALGVGLGSYNSESALAVGASYRLAPDAVLKASVASGSGSGSKASFGVGAAMSW
;
A
#
# COMPACT_ATOMS: atom_id res chain seq x y z
N MET A 1 2.25 62.03 -68.60
CA MET A 1 2.01 60.58 -68.41
C MET A 1 3.34 59.95 -68.02
N ALA A 2 3.55 59.72 -66.72
CA ALA A 2 4.79 59.14 -66.22
C ALA A 2 4.78 57.63 -66.47
N ASN A 3 5.79 57.14 -67.19
CA ASN A 3 5.91 55.75 -67.57
C ASN A 3 6.40 54.94 -66.35
N GLN A 4 5.49 54.21 -65.71
CA GLN A 4 5.81 53.26 -64.63
C GLN A 4 6.56 52.07 -65.25
N ILE A 5 7.88 52.03 -65.06
CA ILE A 5 8.70 50.86 -65.41
C ILE A 5 8.42 49.79 -64.36
N SER A 6 7.52 48.85 -64.70
CA SER A 6 7.24 47.66 -63.91
C SER A 6 8.45 46.72 -64.00
N PHE A 7 9.27 46.68 -62.95
CA PHE A 7 10.27 45.64 -62.79
C PHE A 7 9.57 44.33 -62.38
N LYS A 8 9.45 43.39 -63.32
CA LYS A 8 9.21 41.99 -62.96
C LYS A 8 10.49 41.46 -62.30
N PRO A 9 10.44 40.87 -61.08
CA PRO A 9 11.60 40.19 -60.54
C PRO A 9 11.93 39.00 -61.46
N ARG A 10 13.11 39.03 -62.07
CA ARG A 10 13.63 37.89 -62.84
C ARG A 10 14.21 36.91 -61.83
N LEU A 11 13.63 35.71 -61.77
CA LEU A 11 14.20 34.57 -61.05
C LEU A 11 15.59 34.30 -61.63
N VAL A 12 16.64 34.61 -60.87
CA VAL A 12 18.02 34.29 -61.24
C VAL A 12 18.30 32.91 -60.68
N ILE A 13 18.24 31.89 -61.55
CA ILE A 13 18.72 30.55 -61.22
C ILE A 13 20.22 30.55 -61.50
N ALA A 14 21.04 30.70 -60.46
CA ALA A 14 22.48 30.56 -60.57
C ALA A 14 22.85 29.08 -60.35
N LEU A 15 23.27 28.40 -61.43
CA LEU A 15 23.85 27.05 -61.35
C LEU A 15 25.35 27.20 -61.14
N ILE A 16 25.83 27.03 -59.90
CA ILE A 16 27.25 27.10 -59.58
C ILE A 16 27.78 25.67 -59.49
N ALA A 17 28.62 25.28 -60.46
CA ALA A 17 29.38 24.04 -60.39
C ALA A 17 30.72 24.33 -59.70
N LEU A 18 30.92 23.83 -58.48
CA LEU A 18 32.26 23.85 -57.85
C LEU A 18 33.09 22.68 -58.40
N SER A 19 34.04 22.98 -59.28
CA SER A 19 35.04 22.01 -59.73
C SER A 19 36.19 21.93 -58.72
N GLY A 20 36.24 20.87 -57.93
CA GLY A 20 37.32 20.75 -56.93
C GLY A 20 37.35 19.51 -56.06
N ALA A 21 37.22 18.31 -56.63
CA ALA A 21 37.88 17.06 -56.22
C ALA A 21 37.25 15.89 -56.99
N ALA A 22 38.03 14.84 -57.23
CA ALA A 22 37.54 13.61 -57.84
C ALA A 22 36.41 12.99 -56.99
N ASN A 23 35.16 13.23 -57.39
CA ASN A 23 33.93 12.40 -57.24
C ASN A 23 32.69 13.31 -57.26
N GLY A 24 31.92 13.27 -58.36
CA GLY A 24 30.55 13.83 -58.45
C GLY A 24 30.45 15.35 -58.65
N ALA A 25 29.84 15.78 -59.74
CA ALA A 25 29.51 17.20 -59.96
C ALA A 25 28.39 17.62 -58.99
N LEU A 26 28.65 18.62 -58.14
CA LEU A 26 27.67 19.24 -57.25
C LEU A 26 26.89 20.30 -58.02
N ALA A 27 25.58 20.11 -58.21
CA ALA A 27 24.69 21.12 -58.77
C ALA A 27 23.99 21.86 -57.63
N GLN A 28 24.29 23.15 -57.47
CA GLN A 28 23.61 24.02 -56.50
C GLN A 28 22.55 24.86 -57.23
N THR A 29 21.30 24.74 -56.82
CA THR A 29 20.21 25.61 -57.30
C THR A 29 19.89 26.61 -56.19
N VAL A 30 20.13 27.90 -56.44
CA VAL A 30 19.80 28.99 -55.52
C VAL A 30 18.61 29.77 -56.06
N THR A 31 17.51 29.77 -55.33
CA THR A 31 16.42 30.75 -55.49
C THR A 31 16.49 31.78 -54.36
N ALA A 32 15.73 32.88 -54.46
CA ALA A 32 15.80 33.98 -53.47
C ALA A 32 15.44 33.56 -52.04
N ASP A 33 14.68 32.46 -51.88
CA ASP A 33 14.22 31.94 -50.58
C ASP A 33 14.75 30.53 -50.26
N GLU A 34 15.38 29.83 -51.20
CA GLU A 34 15.75 28.42 -51.01
C GLU A 34 17.10 28.09 -51.68
N VAL A 35 18.01 27.47 -50.91
CA VAL A 35 19.28 26.93 -51.43
C VAL A 35 19.23 25.42 -51.33
N ILE A 36 19.22 24.75 -52.48
CA ILE A 36 19.28 23.28 -52.57
C ILE A 36 20.70 22.89 -52.99
N VAL A 37 21.37 22.11 -52.15
CA VAL A 37 22.67 21.49 -52.43
C VAL A 37 22.44 19.99 -52.63
N GLN A 38 22.40 19.55 -53.88
CA GLN A 38 22.40 18.12 -54.20
C GLN A 38 23.83 17.58 -54.18
N GLN A 39 24.09 16.61 -53.31
CA GLN A 39 25.34 15.85 -53.33
C GLN A 39 25.14 14.59 -54.20
N GLY A 40 26.13 14.29 -55.05
CA GLY A 40 26.06 13.11 -55.91
C GLY A 40 25.95 11.82 -55.08
N SER A 41 24.92 11.01 -55.37
CA SER A 41 24.57 9.76 -54.66
C SER A 41 24.61 9.89 -53.13
N GLY A 42 23.75 10.73 -52.57
CA GLY A 42 23.50 10.76 -51.13
C GLY A 42 22.96 12.11 -50.68
N SER A 43 21.85 12.09 -49.94
CA SER A 43 21.19 13.19 -49.21
C SER A 43 21.18 14.59 -49.85
N ASP A 44 19.98 15.07 -50.18
CA ASP A 44 19.76 16.47 -50.56
C ASP A 44 19.72 17.36 -49.31
N VAL A 45 20.52 18.44 -49.32
CA VAL A 45 20.48 19.46 -48.26
C VAL A 45 19.68 20.64 -48.77
N THR A 46 18.53 20.89 -48.14
CA THR A 46 17.61 21.96 -48.49
C THR A 46 17.62 23.01 -47.37
N LEU A 47 18.13 24.19 -47.68
CA LEU A 47 18.02 25.37 -46.82
C LEU A 47 16.71 26.08 -47.21
N ILE A 48 15.66 25.80 -46.44
CA ILE A 48 14.29 26.29 -46.71
C ILE A 48 14.08 27.69 -46.10
N ASP A 49 14.82 28.05 -45.05
CA ASP A 49 14.76 29.39 -44.44
C ASP A 49 16.12 29.74 -43.76
N PRO A 50 16.45 31.04 -43.52
CA PRO A 50 17.73 31.44 -42.92
C PRO A 50 17.95 30.98 -41.46
N ASN A 51 16.91 30.53 -40.79
CA ASN A 51 16.84 30.03 -39.42
C ASN A 51 16.56 28.52 -39.34
N ALA A 52 16.44 27.81 -40.47
CA ALA A 52 16.16 26.38 -40.52
C ALA A 52 16.91 25.64 -41.63
N ILE A 53 17.56 24.53 -41.25
CA ILE A 53 18.26 23.62 -42.16
C ILE A 53 17.48 22.33 -42.22
N THR A 54 17.07 21.89 -43.41
CA THR A 54 16.42 20.59 -43.61
C THR A 54 17.29 19.71 -44.52
N ILE A 55 17.72 18.56 -44.02
CA ILE A 55 18.47 17.56 -44.77
C ILE A 55 17.51 16.42 -45.08
N VAL A 56 17.26 16.13 -46.34
CA VAL A 56 16.43 15.02 -46.80
C VAL A 56 17.35 13.94 -47.36
N ASP A 57 17.46 12.81 -46.66
CA ASP A 57 18.10 11.62 -47.22
C ASP A 57 17.10 10.85 -48.10
N ASP A 58 17.17 11.12 -49.41
CA ASP A 58 16.39 10.45 -50.45
C ASP A 58 16.58 8.94 -50.49
N THR A 59 17.70 8.41 -49.96
CA THR A 59 18.00 6.97 -49.95
C THR A 59 17.12 6.21 -48.96
N ASN A 60 16.81 6.83 -47.81
CA ASN A 60 16.14 6.20 -46.68
C ASN A 60 14.81 6.90 -46.29
N GLY A 61 14.41 7.93 -47.04
CA GLY A 61 13.24 8.75 -46.73
C GLY A 61 13.31 9.37 -45.34
N THR A 62 14.52 9.78 -44.92
CA THR A 62 14.81 10.33 -43.59
C THR A 62 15.07 11.83 -43.71
N THR A 63 14.21 12.63 -43.08
CA THR A 63 14.34 14.08 -43.01
C THR A 63 14.92 14.48 -41.65
N THR A 64 16.04 15.19 -41.64
CA THR A 64 16.62 15.84 -40.46
C THR A 64 16.35 17.33 -40.56
N SER A 65 15.58 17.90 -39.63
CA SER A 65 15.33 19.34 -39.57
C SER A 65 15.97 19.93 -38.33
N ILE A 66 16.69 21.02 -38.51
CA ILE A 66 17.25 21.87 -37.47
C ILE A 66 16.59 23.23 -37.62
N ASP A 67 15.74 23.62 -36.68
CA ASP A 67 15.11 24.94 -36.65
C ASP A 67 15.20 25.56 -35.25
N GLN A 68 14.54 26.70 -35.02
CA GLN A 68 14.50 27.36 -33.71
C GLN A 68 13.81 26.52 -32.61
N SER A 69 13.04 25.49 -32.98
CA SER A 69 12.37 24.57 -32.06
C SER A 69 13.22 23.34 -31.70
N GLY A 70 14.32 23.10 -32.41
CA GLY A 70 15.37 22.13 -32.06
C GLY A 70 15.78 21.20 -33.20
N TYR A 71 16.42 20.09 -32.82
CA TYR A 71 16.86 19.02 -33.74
C TYR A 71 15.77 17.94 -33.82
N SER A 72 15.25 17.67 -35.02
CA SER A 72 14.26 16.61 -35.26
C SER A 72 14.68 15.73 -36.44
N VAL A 73 14.42 14.42 -36.33
CA VAL A 73 14.70 13.44 -37.39
C VAL A 73 13.45 12.58 -37.59
N GLN A 74 12.93 12.55 -38.82
CA GLN A 74 11.71 11.83 -39.21
C GLN A 74 12.03 10.88 -40.36
N GLY A 75 11.85 9.56 -40.17
CA GLY A 75 12.10 8.55 -41.19
C GLY A 75 10.89 7.63 -41.44
N THR A 76 10.77 7.14 -42.68
CA THR A 76 9.72 6.18 -43.10
C THR A 76 10.03 4.74 -42.66
N SER A 77 11.29 4.46 -42.29
CA SER A 77 11.75 3.16 -41.80
C SER A 77 12.96 3.33 -40.89
N GLY A 78 12.74 3.48 -39.59
CA GLY A 78 13.82 3.42 -38.60
C GLY A 78 13.91 4.65 -37.69
N SER A 79 14.13 4.36 -36.41
CA SER A 79 14.32 5.34 -35.35
C SER A 79 15.49 6.28 -35.66
N ALA A 80 15.36 7.54 -35.26
CA ALA A 80 16.46 8.49 -35.18
C ALA A 80 17.54 7.91 -34.23
N SER A 81 18.61 7.34 -34.81
CA SER A 81 19.73 6.82 -34.00
C SER A 81 20.70 7.96 -33.71
N VAL A 82 20.86 8.25 -32.43
CA VAL A 82 21.92 9.12 -31.93
C VAL A 82 23.16 8.22 -31.81
N GLY A 83 24.27 8.57 -32.47
CA GLY A 83 25.51 7.77 -32.45
C GLY A 83 26.04 7.55 -31.03
N SER A 84 27.03 6.66 -30.87
CA SER A 84 27.52 6.13 -29.58
C SER A 84 27.94 7.18 -28.53
N ASN A 85 28.17 8.43 -28.95
CA ASN A 85 28.53 9.58 -28.11
C ASN A 85 27.65 10.82 -28.38
N GLY A 86 26.60 10.68 -29.19
CA GLY A 86 25.70 11.80 -29.48
C GLY A 86 24.78 12.04 -28.28
N ASN A 87 24.61 13.31 -27.91
CA ASN A 87 23.70 13.73 -26.84
C ASN A 87 22.58 14.57 -27.46
N ILE A 88 21.31 14.22 -27.20
CA ILE A 88 20.18 15.10 -27.53
C ILE A 88 20.09 16.12 -26.40
N THR A 89 20.60 17.32 -26.65
CA THR A 89 20.59 18.43 -25.68
C THR A 89 19.45 19.40 -26.04
N ALA A 90 18.37 19.39 -25.26
CA ALA A 90 17.40 20.48 -25.29
C ALA A 90 17.97 21.64 -24.45
N SER A 91 18.57 22.64 -25.10
CA SER A 91 19.18 23.81 -24.47
C SER A 91 18.31 25.05 -24.71
N GLY A 92 17.84 25.71 -23.64
CA GLY A 92 17.05 26.95 -23.68
C GLY A 92 15.88 26.98 -22.68
N ASN A 93 15.17 28.12 -22.57
CA ASN A 93 13.85 28.21 -21.91
C ASN A 93 12.80 27.49 -22.78
N VAL A 94 12.93 26.17 -22.93
CA VAL A 94 12.06 25.38 -23.79
C VAL A 94 10.81 25.02 -22.99
N SER A 95 9.66 25.58 -23.38
CA SER A 95 8.37 25.28 -22.73
C SER A 95 8.01 23.79 -22.78
N SER A 96 8.47 23.07 -23.81
CA SER A 96 8.36 21.61 -23.92
C SER A 96 9.43 21.02 -24.85
N ALA A 97 10.18 20.01 -24.39
CA ALA A 97 11.00 19.16 -25.27
C ALA A 97 10.61 17.70 -25.04
N THR A 98 10.36 16.95 -26.11
CA THR A 98 10.02 15.52 -26.04
C THR A 98 10.91 14.70 -26.96
N LEU A 99 11.61 13.70 -26.40
CA LEU A 99 12.28 12.66 -27.16
C LEU A 99 11.38 11.42 -27.17
N ASN A 100 10.88 11.07 -28.35
CA ASN A 100 10.08 9.87 -28.57
C ASN A 100 10.92 8.85 -29.35
N VAL A 101 11.28 7.75 -28.69
CA VAL A 101 11.94 6.61 -29.35
C VAL A 101 10.87 5.55 -29.61
N GLY A 102 10.39 5.49 -30.85
CA GLY A 102 9.32 4.60 -31.31
C GLY A 102 8.86 4.93 -32.74
N PRO A 103 7.87 4.20 -33.31
CA PRO A 103 7.39 4.45 -34.67
C PRO A 103 6.70 5.82 -34.79
N ALA A 104 6.93 6.51 -35.91
CA ALA A 104 6.45 7.88 -36.17
C ALA A 104 4.91 8.01 -36.18
N THR A 105 4.21 6.93 -36.55
CA THR A 105 2.77 6.76 -36.39
C THR A 105 2.54 5.56 -35.46
N PRO A 106 2.05 5.75 -34.23
CA PRO A 106 1.78 4.63 -33.34
C PRO A 106 0.67 3.76 -33.94
N ALA A 107 1.04 2.64 -34.57
CA ALA A 107 0.08 1.59 -34.88
C ALA A 107 -0.54 1.09 -33.55
N LEU A 108 -1.79 0.62 -33.57
CA LEU A 108 -2.38 -0.09 -32.42
C LEU A 108 -1.40 -1.16 -31.94
N GLY A 109 -0.90 -1.06 -30.69
CA GLY A 109 0.15 -1.94 -30.18
C GLY A 109 1.54 -1.31 -30.02
N SER A 110 1.78 -0.11 -30.56
CA SER A 110 3.08 0.54 -30.48
C SER A 110 3.36 1.11 -29.09
N THR A 111 4.61 0.98 -28.67
CA THR A 111 5.13 1.46 -27.40
C THR A 111 6.23 2.47 -27.68
N VAL A 112 6.14 3.67 -27.10
CA VAL A 112 7.12 4.74 -27.30
C VAL A 112 7.81 5.04 -25.98
N LEU A 113 9.14 4.98 -25.95
CA LEU A 113 9.90 5.55 -24.83
C LEU A 113 9.86 7.07 -24.98
N GLN A 114 9.31 7.74 -23.97
CA GLN A 114 9.11 9.18 -23.94
C GLN A 114 9.94 9.80 -22.83
N VAL A 115 10.81 10.75 -23.20
CA VAL A 115 11.44 11.70 -22.28
C VAL A 115 10.81 13.05 -22.54
N GLY A 116 10.27 13.71 -21.53
CA GLY A 116 9.58 14.99 -21.67
C GLY A 116 9.99 15.98 -20.59
N THR A 117 10.34 17.20 -20.97
CA THR A 117 10.55 18.30 -20.02
C THR A 117 9.56 19.41 -20.31
N THR A 118 8.83 19.86 -19.31
CA THR A 118 8.02 21.09 -19.28
C THR A 118 8.52 21.93 -18.10
N ALA A 119 8.36 23.25 -18.08
CA ALA A 119 8.86 24.10 -16.99
C ALA A 119 8.61 23.50 -15.59
N GLY A 120 9.68 23.13 -14.87
CA GLY A 120 9.62 22.55 -13.52
C GLY A 120 9.16 21.07 -13.42
N LYS A 121 9.02 20.35 -14.54
CA LYS A 121 8.59 18.95 -14.60
C LYS A 121 9.37 18.16 -15.66
N THR A 122 9.95 17.03 -15.26
CA THR A 122 10.59 16.06 -16.16
C THR A 122 9.89 14.72 -16.05
N THR A 123 9.61 14.07 -17.19
CA THR A 123 9.01 12.74 -17.27
C THR A 123 9.90 11.80 -18.05
N LEU A 124 10.11 10.60 -17.53
CA LEU A 124 10.69 9.47 -18.24
C LEU A 124 9.71 8.31 -18.14
N GLY A 125 9.22 7.81 -19.26
CA GLY A 125 8.31 6.69 -19.22
C GLY A 125 7.98 6.12 -20.57
N VAL A 126 7.21 5.06 -20.54
CA VAL A 126 6.75 4.36 -21.72
C VAL A 126 5.28 4.71 -21.95
N GLN A 127 4.98 5.30 -23.10
CA GLN A 127 3.60 5.51 -23.51
C GLN A 127 3.01 4.18 -23.97
N ASN A 128 1.96 3.76 -23.27
CA ASN A 128 1.22 2.56 -23.62
C ASN A 128 0.26 2.82 -24.80
N VAL A 129 -0.36 1.75 -25.30
CA VAL A 129 -1.33 1.78 -26.42
C VAL A 129 -2.59 2.61 -26.12
N ALA A 130 -2.88 2.89 -24.86
CA ALA A 130 -3.99 3.74 -24.41
C ALA A 130 -3.58 5.23 -24.24
N GLY A 131 -2.37 5.60 -24.69
CA GLY A 131 -1.84 6.97 -24.64
C GLY A 131 -1.32 7.40 -23.26
N THR A 132 -1.35 6.51 -22.26
CA THR A 132 -0.88 6.79 -20.90
C THR A 132 0.61 6.51 -20.76
N VAL A 133 1.36 7.43 -20.14
CA VAL A 133 2.78 7.25 -19.84
C VAL A 133 2.96 6.57 -18.48
N ASN A 134 3.50 5.35 -18.48
CA ASN A 134 3.96 4.65 -17.29
C ASN A 134 5.44 4.94 -17.05
N GLY A 135 5.80 5.44 -15.88
CA GLY A 135 7.17 5.82 -15.60
C GLY A 135 7.32 6.79 -14.44
N VAL A 136 8.41 7.56 -14.47
CA VAL A 136 8.81 8.52 -13.44
C VAL A 136 8.46 9.92 -13.91
N THR A 137 7.86 10.72 -13.03
CA THR A 137 7.67 12.15 -13.19
C THR A 137 8.33 12.86 -12.01
N SER A 138 9.38 13.65 -12.26
CA SER A 138 10.00 14.52 -11.27
C SER A 138 9.48 15.95 -11.46
N THR A 139 9.19 16.62 -10.36
CA THR A 139 8.87 18.05 -10.31
C THR A 139 9.80 18.75 -9.33
N ALA A 140 9.65 20.07 -9.15
CA ALA A 140 10.40 20.81 -8.13
C ALA A 140 10.14 20.34 -6.68
N SER A 141 9.00 19.67 -6.42
CA SER A 141 8.56 19.36 -5.04
C SER A 141 8.24 17.90 -4.80
N ASN A 142 8.29 17.03 -5.82
CA ASN A 142 8.06 15.60 -5.65
C ASN A 142 8.54 14.79 -6.85
N THR A 143 8.75 13.50 -6.62
CA THR A 143 8.90 12.48 -7.67
C THR A 143 7.75 11.49 -7.59
N THR A 144 7.09 11.21 -8.71
CA THR A 144 5.98 10.25 -8.78
C THR A 144 6.33 9.13 -9.75
N LEU A 145 6.29 7.89 -9.29
CA LEU A 145 6.30 6.69 -10.12
C LEU A 145 4.86 6.28 -10.43
N ARG A 146 4.53 6.03 -11.69
CA ARG A 146 3.16 5.70 -12.15
C ARG A 146 3.15 4.43 -12.98
N GLY A 147 2.17 3.56 -12.75
CA GLY A 147 1.95 2.36 -13.54
C GLY A 147 0.48 1.98 -13.70
N GLY A 148 0.18 1.23 -14.76
CA GLY A 148 -1.15 0.72 -15.09
C GLY A 148 -1.71 1.27 -16.40
N SER A 149 -3.00 1.02 -16.67
CA SER A 149 -3.72 1.58 -17.82
C SER A 149 -5.04 2.21 -17.40
N PHE A 150 -5.81 1.50 -16.57
CA PHE A 150 -7.00 2.00 -15.90
C PHE A 150 -6.77 1.95 -14.38
N GLY A 151 -7.20 2.97 -13.63
CA GLY A 151 -7.02 2.97 -12.18
C GLY A 151 -5.56 3.06 -11.71
N GLN A 152 -4.73 3.84 -12.42
CA GLN A 152 -3.27 3.91 -12.23
C GLN A 152 -2.86 3.97 -10.77
N THR A 153 -1.88 3.15 -10.39
CA THR A 153 -1.23 3.24 -9.08
C THR A 153 -0.04 4.19 -9.17
N THR A 154 0.09 5.02 -8.15
CA THR A 154 1.16 6.01 -8.03
C THR A 154 1.90 5.83 -6.71
N LEU A 155 3.22 5.99 -6.76
CA LEU A 155 4.09 6.16 -5.59
C LEU A 155 4.69 7.55 -5.69
N LYS A 156 4.31 8.45 -4.78
CA LYS A 156 4.83 9.83 -4.73
C LYS A 156 5.78 9.95 -3.54
N LEU A 157 6.99 10.44 -3.81
CA LEU A 157 7.99 10.83 -2.83
C LEU A 157 8.06 12.36 -2.78
N ASP A 158 7.88 12.93 -1.58
CA ASP A 158 8.01 14.37 -1.31
C ASP A 158 8.58 14.61 0.09
N ASP A 159 8.65 15.87 0.52
CA ASP A 159 9.22 16.27 1.82
C ASP A 159 8.48 15.68 3.03
N THR A 160 7.26 15.14 2.83
CA THR A 160 6.45 14.51 3.87
C THR A 160 6.59 12.98 3.91
N GLY A 161 7.24 12.38 2.90
CA GLY A 161 7.54 10.95 2.82
C GLY A 161 7.05 10.29 1.53
N VAL A 162 6.64 9.03 1.64
CA VAL A 162 6.15 8.21 0.51
C VAL A 162 4.65 8.00 0.64
N SER A 163 3.90 8.33 -0.41
CA SER A 163 2.45 8.08 -0.48
C SER A 163 2.10 7.17 -1.65
N PHE A 164 1.17 6.25 -1.42
CA PHE A 164 0.64 5.33 -2.44
C PHE A 164 -0.82 5.66 -2.71
N ALA A 165 -1.21 5.76 -3.98
CA ALA A 165 -2.60 6.06 -4.35
C ALA A 165 -2.99 5.43 -5.69
N ALA A 166 -4.24 4.99 -5.80
CA ALA A 166 -4.88 4.69 -7.09
C ALA A 166 -5.68 5.89 -7.61
N PHE A 167 -6.13 5.84 -8.88
CA PHE A 167 -7.06 6.83 -9.44
C PHE A 167 -8.29 6.99 -8.52
N GLY A 168 -8.57 8.23 -8.10
CA GLY A 168 -9.66 8.50 -7.14
C GLY A 168 -9.28 8.33 -5.66
N VAL A 169 -7.98 8.27 -5.31
CA VAL A 169 -7.45 8.26 -3.93
C VAL A 169 -7.82 7.01 -3.11
N ALA A 170 -8.16 5.90 -3.78
CA ALA A 170 -8.38 4.64 -3.08
C ALA A 170 -7.05 4.08 -2.53
N PRO A 171 -7.05 3.48 -1.32
CA PRO A 171 -5.90 2.74 -0.80
C PRO A 171 -5.45 1.65 -1.77
N VAL A 172 -4.15 1.44 -1.88
CA VAL A 172 -3.57 0.37 -2.69
C VAL A 172 -2.91 -0.68 -1.82
N ARG A 173 -2.80 -1.90 -2.35
CA ARG A 173 -2.11 -2.99 -1.65
C ARG A 173 -0.61 -2.91 -1.93
N VAL A 174 0.18 -3.03 -0.87
CA VAL A 174 1.64 -3.22 -0.95
C VAL A 174 1.91 -4.70 -0.65
N HIS A 175 2.47 -5.41 -1.63
CA HIS A 175 2.74 -6.85 -1.55
C HIS A 175 4.24 -7.13 -1.49
N GLY A 176 4.62 -8.34 -1.05
CA GLY A 176 6.03 -8.72 -0.93
C GLY A 176 6.76 -8.12 0.28
N VAL A 177 6.02 -7.55 1.23
CA VAL A 177 6.59 -7.06 2.50
C VAL A 177 6.99 -8.26 3.36
N ALA A 178 8.29 -8.41 3.60
CA ALA A 178 8.84 -9.42 4.51
C ALA A 178 8.42 -9.13 5.97
N ASP A 179 8.80 -10.00 6.91
CA ASP A 179 8.59 -9.68 8.33
C ASP A 179 9.50 -8.53 8.74
N GLY A 180 8.92 -7.55 9.44
CA GLY A 180 9.70 -6.49 10.06
C GLY A 180 10.55 -7.05 11.20
N VAL A 181 11.82 -6.62 11.25
CA VAL A 181 12.80 -7.03 12.26
C VAL A 181 13.25 -5.83 13.09
N ALA A 182 13.50 -4.68 12.44
CA ALA A 182 13.85 -3.44 13.11
C ALA A 182 12.59 -2.66 13.55
N PRO A 183 12.70 -1.75 14.55
CA PRO A 183 11.56 -0.95 15.02
C PRO A 183 10.91 -0.04 13.97
N THR A 184 11.61 0.25 12.87
CA THR A 184 11.16 1.12 11.79
C THR A 184 10.70 0.36 10.54
N ASP A 185 10.68 -0.97 10.59
CA ASP A 185 10.23 -1.78 9.47
C ASP A 185 8.70 -1.78 9.38
N ALA A 186 8.18 -1.94 8.16
CA ALA A 186 6.76 -2.19 7.96
C ALA A 186 6.40 -3.58 8.50
N VAL A 187 5.25 -3.67 9.18
CA VAL A 187 4.67 -4.96 9.60
C VAL A 187 3.75 -5.50 8.52
N ASN A 188 3.83 -6.80 8.26
CA ASN A 188 2.93 -7.45 7.31
C ASN A 188 1.71 -8.10 8.02
N LYS A 189 0.72 -8.51 7.23
CA LYS A 189 -0.53 -9.12 7.74
C LYS A 189 -0.27 -10.36 8.59
N ARG A 190 0.72 -11.18 8.26
CA ARG A 190 1.02 -12.42 8.99
C ARG A 190 1.51 -12.14 10.41
N GLN A 191 2.33 -11.10 10.61
CA GLN A 191 2.74 -10.67 11.95
C GLN A 191 1.55 -10.16 12.77
N LEU A 192 0.62 -9.43 12.13
CA LEU A 192 -0.60 -8.95 12.78
C LEU A 192 -1.58 -10.10 13.10
N ASP A 193 -1.77 -11.05 12.19
CA ASP A 193 -2.64 -12.22 12.40
C ASP A 193 -2.10 -13.07 13.57
N ALA A 194 -0.78 -13.29 13.66
CA ALA A 194 -0.17 -14.01 14.78
C ALA A 194 -0.41 -13.32 16.14
N LEU A 195 -0.36 -11.99 16.17
CA LEU A 195 -0.73 -11.22 17.37
C LEU A 195 -2.23 -11.36 17.69
N SER A 196 -3.10 -11.27 16.67
CA SER A 196 -4.55 -11.44 16.82
C SER A 196 -4.90 -12.83 17.39
N ASP A 197 -4.24 -13.88 16.94
CA ASP A 197 -4.42 -15.25 17.45
C ASP A 197 -3.98 -15.37 18.92
N GLN A 198 -2.89 -14.68 19.29
CA GLN A 198 -2.45 -14.63 20.68
C GLN A 198 -3.45 -13.88 21.57
N VAL A 199 -4.04 -12.78 21.09
CA VAL A 199 -5.09 -12.04 21.80
C VAL A 199 -6.34 -12.90 21.98
N GLY A 200 -6.79 -13.60 20.92
CA GLY A 200 -7.94 -14.51 21.01
C GLY A 200 -7.75 -15.65 22.02
N GLN A 201 -6.52 -16.13 22.21
CA GLN A 201 -6.21 -17.10 23.27
C GLN A 201 -6.34 -16.50 24.68
N PHE A 202 -6.00 -15.23 24.88
CA PHE A 202 -6.21 -14.55 26.16
C PHE A 202 -7.70 -14.41 26.48
N ASP A 203 -8.52 -14.03 25.50
CA ASP A 203 -9.98 -13.93 25.68
C ASP A 203 -10.57 -15.28 26.12
N GLY A 204 -10.15 -16.37 25.49
CA GLY A 204 -10.55 -17.73 25.90
C GLY A 204 -10.11 -18.09 27.33
N ARG A 205 -8.93 -17.64 27.76
CA ARG A 205 -8.46 -17.85 29.15
C ARG A 205 -9.24 -17.02 30.16
N ILE A 206 -9.62 -15.79 29.80
CA ILE A 206 -10.43 -14.91 30.65
C ILE A 206 -11.83 -15.49 30.84
N GLY A 207 -12.51 -15.91 29.77
CA GLY A 207 -13.84 -16.53 29.91
C GLY A 207 -13.84 -17.82 30.75
N ASN A 208 -12.75 -18.59 30.68
CA ASN A 208 -12.53 -19.73 31.57
C ASN A 208 -12.31 -19.31 33.04
N LEU A 209 -11.64 -18.19 33.27
CA LEU A 209 -11.42 -17.65 34.62
C LEU A 209 -12.73 -17.12 35.20
N GLU A 210 -13.52 -16.36 34.45
CA GLU A 210 -14.85 -15.88 34.85
C GLU A 210 -15.74 -17.07 35.25
N SER A 211 -15.80 -18.11 34.41
CA SER A 211 -16.53 -19.34 34.72
C SER A 211 -16.05 -20.05 35.99
N ARG A 212 -14.75 -19.97 36.30
CA ARG A 212 -14.18 -20.55 37.53
C ARG A 212 -14.50 -19.68 38.74
N VAL A 213 -14.46 -18.36 38.60
CA VAL A 213 -14.81 -17.40 39.65
C VAL A 213 -16.29 -17.52 40.00
N ASP A 214 -17.19 -17.58 39.03
CA ASP A 214 -18.63 -17.79 39.28
C ASP A 214 -18.93 -19.11 40.00
N LYS A 215 -18.24 -20.19 39.59
CA LYS A 215 -18.35 -21.49 40.27
C LYS A 215 -17.78 -21.44 41.68
N MET A 216 -16.70 -20.69 41.89
CA MET A 216 -16.09 -20.51 43.20
C MET A 216 -17.01 -19.71 44.13
N ASP A 217 -17.62 -18.63 43.64
CA ASP A 217 -18.58 -17.82 44.38
C ASP A 217 -19.78 -18.67 44.84
N LYS A 218 -20.41 -19.40 43.91
CA LYS A 218 -21.52 -20.32 44.23
C LYS A 218 -21.13 -21.41 45.23
N ARG A 219 -19.93 -21.97 45.11
CA ARG A 219 -19.42 -22.98 46.05
C ARG A 219 -19.18 -22.39 47.43
N MET A 220 -18.64 -21.18 47.51
CA MET A 220 -18.39 -20.48 48.75
C MET A 220 -19.71 -20.13 49.45
N SER A 221 -20.66 -19.56 48.71
CA SER A 221 -22.01 -19.26 49.21
C SER A 221 -22.71 -20.51 49.73
N ALA A 222 -22.69 -21.61 48.96
CA ALA A 222 -23.24 -22.89 49.38
C ALA A 222 -22.54 -23.47 50.63
N GLY A 223 -21.23 -23.26 50.78
CA GLY A 223 -20.47 -23.67 51.97
C GLY A 223 -20.87 -22.88 53.23
N ILE A 224 -21.07 -21.57 53.09
CA ILE A 224 -21.55 -20.71 54.18
C ILE A 224 -22.98 -21.10 54.57
N ALA A 225 -23.87 -21.26 53.58
CA ALA A 225 -25.25 -21.74 53.83
C ALA A 225 -25.26 -23.10 54.56
N SER A 226 -24.36 -24.03 54.17
CA SER A 226 -24.22 -25.34 54.82
C SER A 226 -23.78 -25.21 56.27
N THR A 227 -22.89 -24.26 56.57
CA THR A 227 -22.47 -23.96 57.94
C THR A 227 -23.63 -23.36 58.74
N MET A 228 -24.37 -22.41 58.17
CA MET A 228 -25.56 -21.82 58.80
C MET A 228 -26.64 -22.88 59.10
N ALA A 229 -26.82 -23.85 58.19
CA ALA A 229 -27.69 -24.98 58.42
C ALA A 229 -27.20 -25.85 59.59
N ALA A 230 -25.91 -26.18 59.62
CA ALA A 230 -25.33 -27.06 60.63
C ALA A 230 -25.34 -26.48 62.05
N VAL A 231 -25.09 -25.17 62.20
CA VAL A 231 -25.08 -24.50 63.52
C VAL A 231 -26.48 -24.36 64.10
N ASN A 232 -27.52 -24.27 63.26
CA ASN A 232 -28.91 -24.19 63.69
C ASN A 232 -29.56 -25.56 63.95
N ILE A 233 -28.84 -26.68 63.81
CA ILE A 233 -29.35 -28.00 64.22
C ILE A 233 -29.58 -27.99 65.75
N PRO A 234 -30.78 -28.31 66.25
CA PRO A 234 -31.04 -28.41 67.69
C PRO A 234 -30.10 -29.38 68.42
N GLN A 235 -29.80 -29.11 69.69
CA GLN A 235 -28.97 -29.98 70.54
C GLN A 235 -29.82 -30.81 71.50
N VAL A 236 -29.25 -31.87 72.06
CA VAL A 236 -29.92 -32.76 73.02
C VAL A 236 -30.30 -32.03 74.33
N ASP A 237 -31.58 -32.13 74.72
CA ASP A 237 -32.10 -31.57 75.96
C ASP A 237 -31.46 -32.21 77.21
N SER A 238 -31.55 -31.53 78.36
CA SER A 238 -30.89 -31.93 79.62
C SER A 238 -31.36 -33.27 80.17
N ASP A 239 -32.56 -33.71 79.83
CA ASP A 239 -33.16 -34.97 80.28
C ASP A 239 -33.05 -36.11 79.25
N LYS A 240 -32.39 -35.88 78.11
CA LYS A 240 -32.22 -36.86 77.01
C LYS A 240 -30.75 -37.19 76.79
N THR A 241 -30.48 -38.41 76.33
CA THR A 241 -29.13 -38.93 76.02
C THR A 241 -28.74 -38.80 74.55
N PHE A 242 -29.72 -38.74 73.64
CA PHE A 242 -29.49 -38.65 72.19
C PHE A 242 -30.53 -37.73 71.54
N ALA A 243 -30.09 -36.93 70.57
CA ALA A 243 -30.98 -36.15 69.71
C ALA A 243 -30.49 -36.19 68.25
N LEU A 244 -31.45 -36.30 67.33
CA LEU A 244 -31.23 -36.15 65.89
C LEU A 244 -31.96 -34.88 65.43
N GLY A 245 -31.27 -34.03 64.68
CA GLY A 245 -31.84 -32.78 64.19
C GLY A 245 -31.47 -32.51 62.74
N VAL A 246 -32.28 -31.64 62.13
CA VAL A 246 -32.06 -31.10 60.80
C VAL A 246 -32.00 -29.58 60.87
N GLY A 247 -31.20 -28.97 60.02
CA GLY A 247 -31.06 -27.52 59.93
C GLY A 247 -31.10 -27.08 58.48
N LEU A 248 -31.64 -25.88 58.26
CA LEU A 248 -31.66 -25.22 56.96
C LEU A 248 -30.89 -23.92 57.07
N GLY A 249 -30.16 -23.59 56.01
CA GLY A 249 -29.38 -22.36 55.94
C GLY A 249 -29.45 -21.78 54.55
N SER A 250 -29.40 -20.45 54.45
CA SER A 250 -29.35 -19.74 53.18
C SER A 250 -28.36 -18.59 53.27
N TYR A 251 -27.62 -18.36 52.19
CA TYR A 251 -26.68 -17.27 52.05
C TYR A 251 -26.47 -16.94 50.56
N ASN A 252 -26.52 -15.66 50.21
CA ASN A 252 -26.24 -15.15 48.86
C ASN A 252 -27.02 -15.84 47.71
N SER A 253 -28.30 -16.18 47.94
CA SER A 253 -29.16 -16.94 47.00
C SER A 253 -28.87 -18.44 46.87
N GLU A 254 -27.93 -18.97 47.63
CA GLU A 254 -27.77 -20.41 47.84
C GLU A 254 -28.48 -20.89 49.11
N SER A 255 -28.95 -22.12 49.08
CA SER A 255 -29.57 -22.81 50.22
C SER A 255 -28.80 -24.08 50.55
N ALA A 256 -28.92 -24.55 51.79
CA ALA A 256 -28.30 -25.79 52.24
C ALA A 256 -29.13 -26.50 53.30
N LEU A 257 -28.98 -27.81 53.34
CA LEU A 257 -29.59 -28.72 54.31
C LEU A 257 -28.47 -29.39 55.10
N ALA A 258 -28.63 -29.44 56.41
CA ALA A 258 -27.75 -30.13 57.32
C ALA A 258 -28.52 -31.12 58.19
N VAL A 259 -27.88 -32.25 58.48
CA VAL A 259 -28.39 -33.27 59.40
C VAL A 259 -27.29 -33.55 60.42
N GLY A 260 -27.65 -33.68 61.68
CA GLY A 260 -26.68 -33.92 62.72
C GLY A 260 -27.28 -34.57 63.94
N ALA A 261 -26.42 -35.25 64.69
CA ALA A 261 -26.78 -35.91 65.92
C ALA A 261 -25.96 -35.32 67.07
N SER A 262 -26.56 -35.32 68.26
CA SER A 262 -25.85 -34.99 69.50
C SER A 262 -26.09 -36.07 70.54
N TYR A 263 -25.06 -36.33 71.35
CA TYR A 263 -25.02 -37.39 72.35
C TYR A 263 -24.51 -36.82 73.67
N ARG A 264 -25.24 -37.05 74.76
CA ARG A 264 -24.87 -36.62 76.10
C ARG A 264 -24.08 -37.73 76.79
N LEU A 265 -22.78 -37.51 76.98
CA LEU A 265 -21.86 -38.48 77.60
C LEU A 265 -21.98 -38.48 79.13
N ALA A 266 -22.25 -37.30 79.72
CA ALA A 266 -22.47 -37.09 81.14
C ALA A 266 -23.48 -35.93 81.32
N PRO A 267 -24.09 -35.74 82.50
CA PRO A 267 -25.05 -34.64 82.74
C PRO A 267 -24.51 -33.26 82.30
N ASP A 268 -23.20 -33.08 82.44
CA ASP A 268 -22.40 -31.89 82.13
C ASP A 268 -21.65 -31.93 80.79
N ALA A 269 -21.69 -33.03 80.03
CA ALA A 269 -20.89 -33.21 78.81
C ALA A 269 -21.71 -33.66 77.59
N VAL A 270 -21.61 -32.91 76.48
CA VAL A 270 -22.33 -33.17 75.22
C VAL A 270 -21.37 -33.23 74.04
N LEU A 271 -21.57 -34.19 73.15
CA LEU A 271 -20.91 -34.33 71.85
C LEU A 271 -21.92 -34.05 70.74
N LYS A 272 -21.49 -33.41 69.65
CA LYS A 272 -22.31 -33.17 68.45
C LYS A 272 -21.51 -33.48 67.19
N ALA A 273 -22.16 -34.09 66.21
CA ALA A 273 -21.65 -34.28 64.86
C ALA A 273 -22.72 -33.87 63.84
N SER A 274 -22.32 -33.25 62.74
CA SER A 274 -23.22 -32.85 61.67
C SER A 274 -22.58 -33.00 60.30
N VAL A 275 -23.42 -33.20 59.30
CA VAL A 275 -23.09 -33.19 57.87
C VAL A 275 -24.03 -32.23 57.17
N ALA A 276 -23.55 -31.49 56.18
CA ALA A 276 -24.33 -30.50 55.46
C ALA A 276 -24.01 -30.52 53.97
N SER A 277 -24.99 -30.17 53.14
CA SER A 277 -24.85 -30.03 51.70
C SER A 277 -25.67 -28.87 51.17
N GLY A 278 -25.07 -28.07 50.29
CA GLY A 278 -25.74 -26.98 49.57
C GLY A 278 -26.49 -27.45 48.32
N SER A 279 -27.39 -26.61 47.81
CA SER A 279 -28.24 -26.86 46.63
C SER A 279 -27.69 -26.30 45.30
N GLY A 280 -26.40 -25.91 45.24
CA GLY A 280 -25.77 -25.25 44.10
C GLY A 280 -25.02 -26.20 43.14
N SER A 281 -24.78 -25.74 41.90
CA SER A 281 -23.97 -26.49 40.92
C SER A 281 -22.53 -26.63 41.41
N GLY A 282 -22.14 -27.86 41.75
CA GLY A 282 -20.81 -28.17 42.30
C GLY A 282 -20.70 -28.06 43.83
N SER A 283 -21.83 -28.02 44.55
CA SER A 283 -21.84 -28.13 46.02
C SER A 283 -21.09 -29.37 46.51
N LYS A 284 -20.34 -29.20 47.59
CA LYS A 284 -19.62 -30.26 48.29
C LYS A 284 -20.28 -30.48 49.64
N ALA A 285 -20.32 -31.73 50.10
CA ALA A 285 -20.73 -32.02 51.46
C ALA A 285 -19.64 -31.54 52.43
N SER A 286 -20.05 -30.94 53.54
CA SER A 286 -19.18 -30.62 54.67
C SER A 286 -19.60 -31.43 55.89
N PHE A 287 -18.68 -31.62 56.83
CA PHE A 287 -18.95 -32.26 58.11
C PHE A 287 -18.27 -31.48 59.25
N GLY A 288 -18.82 -31.59 60.45
CA GLY A 288 -18.28 -30.96 61.65
C GLY A 288 -18.57 -31.79 62.89
N VAL A 289 -17.69 -31.70 63.89
CA VAL A 289 -17.83 -32.35 65.19
C VAL A 289 -17.44 -31.33 66.27
N GLY A 290 -18.16 -31.32 67.38
CA GLY A 290 -17.89 -30.46 68.53
C GLY A 290 -18.27 -31.12 69.85
N ALA A 291 -17.67 -30.67 70.94
CA ALA A 291 -17.99 -31.09 72.29
C ALA A 291 -18.17 -29.88 73.19
N ALA A 292 -19.02 -29.99 74.20
CA ALA A 292 -19.26 -28.97 75.21
C ALA A 292 -19.26 -29.58 76.60
N MET A 293 -18.77 -28.82 77.57
CA MET A 293 -18.82 -29.16 79.00
C MET A 293 -19.33 -27.97 79.81
N SER A 294 -20.18 -28.20 80.80
CA SER A 294 -20.79 -27.15 81.63
C SER A 294 -20.76 -27.52 83.11
N TRP A 295 -20.35 -26.60 83.99
CA TRP A 295 -20.24 -26.81 85.44
C TRP A 295 -21.10 -25.83 86.23
#